data_AF-A0A2P2JD13-F1
#
_entry.id   AF-A0A2P2JD13-F1
#
_cell.length_a   1.000
_cell.length_b   1.000
_cell.length_c   1.000
_cell.angle_alpha   90.00
_cell.angle_beta   90.00
_cell.angle_gamma   90.00
#
_symmetry.space_group_name_H-M   'P 1'
#
loop_
_entity.id
_entity.type
_entity.pdbx_description
1 polymer ?
#
loop_
_entity_poly.entity_id
_entity_poly.type
_entity_poly.pdbx_seq_one_letter_code
_entity_poly.pdbx_strand_id
1 'polypeptide(L)'
;MVEGKFENHGEACNLTSDSQRTEERDTDFKIMSRGDYSISDSTIFKYCLGGLTDRAVLLKELATSYSEEELFRFADEVSLYSGCSHHRHQILIAKRLIEEGTKVWYLIAGNNHLIHWQSASLEIEDQFMKISCSTRSLTEQDFELLKRISGCRDYMSQENFEKMWCWLFPVAFTLSREWINKMWNSTSPKWLEGFITKEEAEVSLQGPRGLQDPGTFILRFPTSRSWPHPDAGGLIVTYVGSDYTLHHRLLSLDYFYSCAEQMDAKPLQEMLLAEPELSRLGRIMRSQ
;
A
#
# COMPACT_ATOMS: atom_id res chain seq x y z
N MET A 1 22.38 49.52 11.97
CA MET A 1 22.90 49.98 10.66
C MET A 1 22.70 48.80 9.72
N VAL A 2 21.63 48.69 8.94
CA VAL A 2 21.15 49.52 7.80
C VAL A 2 22.21 49.75 6.74
N GLU A 3 22.07 49.02 5.64
CA GLU A 3 22.22 49.45 4.25
C GLU A 3 21.12 48.68 3.47
N GLY A 4 20.39 49.21 2.49
CA GLY A 4 20.38 50.52 1.86
C GLY A 4 19.07 50.68 1.06
N LYS A 5 18.61 51.93 0.99
CA LYS A 5 17.45 52.44 0.25
C LYS A 5 17.66 52.38 -1.29
N PHE A 6 16.60 52.34 -2.09
CA PHE A 6 15.98 53.55 -2.69
C PHE A 6 14.80 53.22 -3.64
N GLU A 7 13.71 53.96 -3.43
CA GLU A 7 12.55 54.18 -4.31
C GLU A 7 13.00 54.99 -5.58
N ASN A 8 12.26 55.23 -6.67
CA ASN A 8 10.84 55.50 -6.87
C ASN A 8 10.54 55.75 -8.39
N HIS A 9 9.25 55.72 -8.75
CA HIS A 9 8.58 56.40 -9.90
C HIS A 9 8.87 55.91 -11.33
N GLY A 10 7.90 55.79 -12.25
CA GLY A 10 6.48 56.14 -12.28
C GLY A 10 6.06 56.28 -13.76
N GLU A 11 4.88 55.78 -14.12
CA GLU A 11 3.92 56.34 -15.09
C GLU A 11 2.98 55.26 -15.62
N ALA A 12 1.69 55.50 -15.44
CA ALA A 12 0.61 54.67 -15.91
C ALA A 12 0.12 55.16 -17.28
N CYS A 13 -0.10 54.23 -18.21
CA CYS A 13 -0.99 54.42 -19.35
C CYS A 13 -1.86 53.17 -19.50
N ASN A 14 -3.12 53.27 -19.05
CA ASN A 14 -4.18 52.31 -19.35
C ASN A 14 -4.59 52.44 -20.82
N LEU A 15 -4.53 51.35 -21.59
CA LEU A 15 -5.39 51.13 -22.75
C LEU A 15 -5.78 49.65 -22.80
N THR A 16 -7.04 49.37 -22.49
CA THR A 16 -7.74 48.15 -22.85
C THR A 16 -7.90 48.07 -24.37
N SER A 17 -7.63 46.90 -24.95
CA SER A 17 -8.13 46.54 -26.28
C SER A 17 -8.30 45.03 -26.38
N ASP A 18 -9.56 44.60 -26.39
CA ASP A 18 -9.95 43.27 -26.88
C ASP A 18 -9.61 43.15 -28.37
N SER A 19 -9.02 42.03 -28.77
CA SER A 19 -9.05 41.56 -30.16
C SER A 19 -8.89 40.04 -30.18
N GLN A 20 -10.02 39.34 -30.26
CA GLN A 20 -10.10 38.00 -30.84
C GLN A 20 -9.61 38.02 -32.29
N ARG A 21 -8.68 37.11 -32.63
CA ARG A 21 -8.62 36.28 -33.86
C ARG A 21 -7.33 35.44 -33.80
N THR A 22 -7.45 34.14 -33.53
CA THR A 22 -7.45 33.04 -34.51
C THR A 22 -6.17 32.97 -35.35
N GLU A 23 -5.16 32.28 -34.82
CA GLU A 23 -4.20 31.55 -35.64
C GLU A 23 -4.09 30.13 -35.07
N GLU A 24 -4.76 29.23 -35.78
CA GLU A 24 -4.52 27.79 -35.76
C GLU A 24 -3.04 27.56 -36.09
N ARG A 25 -2.22 27.37 -35.06
CA ARG A 25 -1.03 26.54 -35.23
C ARG A 25 -1.46 25.12 -35.00
N ASP A 26 -1.76 24.45 -36.10
CA ASP A 26 -1.55 23.02 -36.31
C ASP A 26 -0.12 22.69 -35.86
N THR A 27 0.06 22.53 -34.55
CA THR A 27 1.09 21.62 -34.08
C THR A 27 0.50 20.26 -34.33
N ASP A 28 0.93 19.62 -35.42
CA ASP A 28 0.74 18.21 -35.71
C ASP A 28 1.05 17.41 -34.43
N PHE A 29 0.03 17.24 -33.59
CA PHE A 29 -0.05 16.16 -32.64
C PHE A 29 -0.16 14.94 -33.52
N LYS A 30 1.02 14.44 -33.92
CA LYS A 30 1.19 13.13 -34.52
C LYS A 30 0.67 12.15 -33.47
N ILE A 31 -0.64 11.93 -33.48
CA ILE A 31 -1.30 10.78 -32.90
C ILE A 31 -0.64 9.63 -33.62
N MET A 32 0.49 9.16 -33.08
CA MET A 32 1.00 7.85 -33.39
C MET A 32 -0.19 6.95 -33.16
N SER A 33 -0.69 6.33 -34.23
CA SER A 33 -1.69 5.28 -34.12
C SER A 33 -1.17 4.33 -33.04
N ARG A 34 -1.78 4.40 -31.86
CA ARG A 34 -1.64 3.42 -30.79
C ARG A 34 -2.03 2.13 -31.49
N GLY A 35 -1.04 1.29 -31.82
CA GLY A 35 -1.30 -0.01 -32.43
C GLY A 35 -2.29 -0.79 -31.58
N ASP A 36 -2.97 -1.76 -32.18
CA ASP A 36 -4.01 -2.65 -31.62
C ASP A 36 -3.66 -3.39 -30.30
N TYR A 37 -2.54 -3.05 -29.66
CA TYR A 37 -1.94 -3.66 -28.48
C TYR A 37 -1.64 -2.61 -27.38
N SER A 38 -2.58 -1.70 -27.11
CA SER A 38 -2.46 -0.77 -25.98
C SER A 38 -3.76 -0.65 -25.22
N ILE A 39 -3.67 -0.55 -23.90
CA ILE A 39 -4.84 -0.39 -23.04
C ILE A 39 -5.51 0.96 -23.35
N SER A 40 -6.78 0.92 -23.71
CA SER A 40 -7.53 2.11 -24.18
C SER A 40 -7.70 3.17 -23.10
N ASP A 41 -7.81 4.44 -23.50
CA ASP A 41 -8.11 5.56 -22.60
C ASP A 41 -9.42 5.33 -21.83
N SER A 42 -10.43 4.75 -22.48
CA SER A 42 -11.69 4.35 -21.81
C SER A 42 -11.44 3.40 -20.64
N THR A 43 -10.52 2.45 -20.78
CA THR A 43 -10.14 1.53 -19.69
C THR A 43 -9.49 2.27 -18.53
N ILE A 44 -8.64 3.24 -18.82
CA ILE A 44 -7.99 4.10 -17.82
C ILE A 44 -9.04 4.91 -17.06
N PHE A 45 -9.97 5.56 -17.76
CA PHE A 45 -11.07 6.30 -17.14
C PHE A 45 -11.96 5.40 -16.27
N LYS A 46 -12.29 4.19 -16.76
CA LYS A 46 -13.05 3.20 -15.97
C LYS A 46 -12.33 2.84 -14.68
N TYR A 47 -11.01 2.63 -14.72
CA TYR A 47 -10.24 2.36 -13.51
C TYR A 47 -10.27 3.54 -12.54
N CYS A 48 -9.99 4.75 -13.01
CA CYS A 48 -9.92 5.96 -12.18
C CYS A 48 -11.26 6.25 -11.48
N LEU A 49 -12.38 6.13 -12.20
CA LEU A 49 -13.72 6.44 -11.69
C LEU A 49 -14.41 5.25 -10.99
N GLY A 50 -13.93 4.03 -11.20
CA GLY A 50 -14.55 2.81 -10.67
C GLY A 50 -14.38 2.63 -9.16
N GLY A 51 -15.32 1.90 -8.55
CA GLY A 51 -15.20 1.45 -7.16
C GLY A 51 -14.16 0.33 -7.00
N LEU A 52 -13.88 -0.09 -5.76
CA LEU A 52 -12.92 -1.17 -5.50
C LEU A 52 -13.30 -2.48 -6.21
N THR A 53 -14.59 -2.82 -6.25
CA THR A 53 -15.08 -4.02 -6.93
C THR A 53 -14.86 -3.94 -8.44
N ASP A 54 -15.21 -2.81 -9.06
CA ASP A 54 -15.03 -2.61 -10.51
C ASP A 54 -13.55 -2.66 -10.90
N ARG A 55 -12.69 -2.02 -10.09
CA ARG A 55 -11.23 -2.06 -10.26
C ARG A 55 -10.70 -3.48 -10.14
N ALA A 56 -11.21 -4.28 -9.20
CA ALA A 56 -10.74 -5.66 -9.00
C ALA A 56 -11.06 -6.53 -10.23
N VAL A 57 -12.29 -6.43 -10.75
CA VAL A 57 -12.70 -7.13 -11.98
C VAL A 57 -11.85 -6.68 -13.16
N LEU A 58 -11.71 -5.37 -13.36
CA LEU A 58 -10.92 -4.81 -14.45
C LEU A 58 -9.46 -5.28 -14.39
N LEU A 59 -8.83 -5.23 -13.22
CA LEU A 59 -7.45 -5.67 -13.07
C LEU A 59 -7.29 -7.18 -13.26
N LYS A 60 -8.28 -8.00 -12.90
CA LYS A 60 -8.27 -9.45 -13.20
C LYS A 60 -8.27 -9.70 -14.71
N GLU A 61 -9.07 -8.96 -15.46
CA GLU A 61 -9.10 -9.04 -16.93
C GLU A 61 -7.78 -8.55 -17.55
N LEU A 62 -7.26 -7.42 -17.07
CA LEU A 62 -6.02 -6.84 -17.59
C LEU A 62 -4.81 -7.72 -17.30
N ALA A 63 -4.69 -8.22 -16.08
CA ALA A 63 -3.60 -9.09 -15.65
C ALA A 63 -3.48 -10.38 -16.48
N THR A 64 -4.62 -10.92 -16.93
CA THR A 64 -4.66 -12.15 -17.73
C THR A 64 -4.45 -11.92 -19.22
N SER A 65 -4.72 -10.70 -19.71
CA SER A 65 -4.73 -10.41 -21.15
C SER A 65 -3.50 -9.62 -21.64
N TYR A 66 -2.85 -8.86 -20.77
CA TYR A 66 -1.78 -7.92 -21.14
C TYR A 66 -0.42 -8.32 -20.54
N SER A 67 0.67 -7.86 -21.17
CA SER A 67 2.04 -8.04 -20.72
C SER A 67 2.38 -7.17 -19.50
N GLU A 68 3.50 -7.45 -18.83
CA GLU A 68 3.97 -6.61 -17.71
C GLU A 68 4.28 -5.18 -18.17
N GLU A 69 4.87 -5.00 -19.35
CA GLU A 69 5.18 -3.69 -19.93
C GLU A 69 3.91 -2.90 -20.25
N GLU A 70 2.85 -3.58 -20.71
CA GLU A 70 1.55 -2.96 -20.95
C GLU A 70 0.89 -2.51 -19.65
N LEU A 71 0.92 -3.36 -18.61
CA LEU A 71 0.42 -3.01 -17.28
C LEU A 71 1.22 -1.87 -16.65
N PHE A 72 2.53 -1.80 -16.88
CA PHE A 72 3.38 -0.72 -16.42
C PHE A 72 2.98 0.63 -17.03
N ARG A 73 2.80 0.68 -18.35
CA ARG A 73 2.33 1.90 -19.04
C ARG A 73 0.96 2.33 -18.53
N PHE A 74 0.04 1.37 -18.39
CA PHE A 74 -1.28 1.64 -17.83
C PHE A 74 -1.21 2.16 -16.39
N ALA A 75 -0.31 1.63 -15.56
CA ALA A 75 -0.09 2.09 -14.19
C ALA A 75 0.41 3.54 -14.15
N ASP A 76 1.33 3.92 -15.04
CA ASP A 76 1.84 5.28 -15.16
C ASP A 76 0.74 6.25 -15.60
N GLU A 77 -0.07 5.88 -16.60
CA GLU A 77 -1.18 6.70 -17.07
C GLU A 77 -2.26 6.87 -16.00
N VAL A 78 -2.66 5.80 -15.33
CA VAL A 78 -3.60 5.87 -14.20
C VAL A 78 -3.07 6.80 -13.11
N SER A 79 -1.78 6.72 -12.78
CA SER A 79 -1.17 7.58 -11.75
C SER A 79 -1.21 9.04 -12.16
N LEU A 80 -0.93 9.33 -13.44
CA LEU A 80 -1.01 10.67 -14.02
C LEU A 80 -2.44 11.22 -13.96
N TYR A 81 -3.43 10.45 -14.41
CA TYR A 81 -4.82 10.93 -14.50
C TYR A 81 -5.56 10.95 -13.16
N SER A 82 -5.22 10.06 -12.23
CA SER A 82 -5.79 10.06 -10.88
C SER A 82 -5.08 11.03 -9.92
N GLY A 83 -3.87 11.48 -10.27
CA GLY A 83 -3.01 12.24 -9.37
C GLY A 83 -2.52 11.44 -8.15
N CYS A 84 -2.57 10.11 -8.20
CA CYS A 84 -2.28 9.22 -7.06
C CYS A 84 -1.39 8.05 -7.48
N SER A 85 -0.11 8.12 -7.09
CA SER A 85 0.92 7.10 -7.35
C SER A 85 0.65 5.75 -6.70
N HIS A 86 -0.13 5.70 -5.61
CA HIS A 86 -0.46 4.45 -4.93
C HIS A 86 -1.21 3.46 -5.85
N HIS A 87 -1.98 3.95 -6.82
CA HIS A 87 -2.61 3.09 -7.83
C HIS A 87 -1.59 2.32 -8.66
N ARG A 88 -0.46 2.95 -8.97
CA ARG A 88 0.62 2.35 -9.75
C ARG A 88 1.03 1.01 -9.18
N HIS A 89 1.30 0.99 -7.87
CA HIS A 89 1.76 -0.19 -7.18
C HIS A 89 0.74 -1.33 -7.24
N GLN A 90 -0.54 -1.02 -6.97
CA GLN A 90 -1.60 -2.03 -6.96
C GLN A 90 -1.85 -2.65 -8.35
N ILE A 91 -1.64 -1.86 -9.41
CA ILE A 91 -1.71 -2.32 -10.80
C ILE A 91 -0.52 -3.24 -11.11
N LEU A 92 0.70 -2.82 -10.77
CA LEU A 92 1.92 -3.57 -11.06
C LEU A 92 1.95 -4.94 -10.37
N ILE A 93 1.42 -5.04 -9.15
CA ILE A 93 1.38 -6.32 -8.44
C ILE A 93 0.22 -7.23 -8.87
N ALA A 94 -0.76 -6.72 -9.63
CA ALA A 94 -2.00 -7.44 -9.93
C ALA A 94 -1.75 -8.78 -10.63
N LYS A 95 -0.89 -8.78 -11.65
CA LYS A 95 -0.60 -9.99 -12.44
C LYS A 95 0.00 -11.08 -11.58
N ARG A 96 1.05 -10.75 -10.82
CA ARG A 96 1.71 -11.68 -9.91
C ARG A 96 0.76 -12.16 -8.80
N LEU A 97 -0.05 -11.27 -8.22
CA LEU A 97 -1.05 -11.60 -7.19
C LEU A 97 -2.03 -12.66 -7.69
N ILE A 98 -2.56 -12.49 -8.91
CA ILE A 98 -3.56 -13.39 -9.50
C ILE A 98 -2.92 -14.73 -9.87
N GLU A 99 -1.78 -14.70 -10.55
CA GLU A 99 -1.10 -15.92 -10.99
C GLU A 99 -0.62 -16.76 -9.82
N GLU A 100 0.06 -16.15 -8.83
CA GLU A 100 0.51 -16.86 -7.64
C GLU A 100 -0.67 -17.32 -6.79
N GLY A 101 -1.69 -16.48 -6.59
CA GLY A 101 -2.89 -16.87 -5.84
C GLY A 101 -3.61 -18.07 -6.47
N THR A 102 -3.73 -18.09 -7.79
CA THR A 102 -4.32 -19.20 -8.53
C THR A 102 -3.50 -20.48 -8.35
N LYS A 103 -2.16 -20.40 -8.50
CA LYS A 103 -1.25 -21.53 -8.32
C LYS A 103 -1.32 -22.10 -6.90
N VAL A 104 -1.29 -21.22 -5.90
CA VAL A 104 -1.35 -21.60 -4.47
C VAL A 104 -2.71 -22.23 -4.15
N TRP A 105 -3.81 -21.67 -4.64
CA TRP A 105 -5.11 -22.29 -4.45
C TRP A 105 -5.17 -23.69 -5.05
N TYR A 106 -4.71 -23.90 -6.29
CA TYR A 106 -4.67 -25.23 -6.89
C TYR A 106 -3.80 -26.22 -6.10
N LEU A 107 -2.68 -25.77 -5.54
CA LEU A 107 -1.79 -26.58 -4.72
C LEU A 107 -2.47 -27.01 -3.41
N ILE A 108 -3.16 -26.09 -2.74
CA ILE A 108 -3.87 -26.34 -1.47
C ILE A 108 -5.13 -27.19 -1.71
N ALA A 109 -5.90 -26.85 -2.74
CA ALA A 109 -7.22 -27.42 -2.99
C ALA A 109 -7.14 -28.79 -3.65
N GLY A 110 -6.15 -29.00 -4.53
CA GLY A 110 -6.17 -30.11 -5.48
C GLY A 110 -7.48 -30.08 -6.26
N ASN A 111 -8.31 -31.10 -6.04
CA ASN A 111 -9.64 -31.23 -6.66
C ASN A 111 -10.81 -30.94 -5.70
N ASN A 112 -10.54 -30.43 -4.49
CA ASN A 112 -11.57 -30.19 -3.48
C ASN A 112 -12.04 -28.74 -3.50
N HIS A 113 -13.32 -28.53 -3.21
CA HIS A 113 -13.90 -27.18 -3.11
C HIS A 113 -13.82 -26.58 -1.70
N LEU A 114 -13.57 -27.41 -0.69
CA LEU A 114 -13.47 -27.02 0.72
C LEU A 114 -12.27 -27.73 1.36
N ILE A 115 -11.39 -26.94 1.98
CA ILE A 115 -10.14 -27.42 2.58
C ILE A 115 -10.11 -27.06 4.06
N HIS A 116 -9.61 -27.97 4.89
CA HIS A 116 -9.43 -27.70 6.31
C HIS A 116 -8.36 -26.61 6.52
N TRP A 117 -8.65 -25.60 7.35
CA TRP A 117 -7.78 -24.45 7.61
C TRP A 117 -6.35 -24.86 7.97
N GLN A 118 -6.21 -25.84 8.86
CA GLN A 118 -4.90 -26.31 9.33
C GLN A 118 -4.02 -26.85 8.19
N SER A 119 -4.62 -27.42 7.15
CA SER A 119 -3.89 -27.92 5.98
C SER A 119 -3.50 -26.78 5.05
N ALA A 120 -4.40 -25.81 4.86
CA ALA A 120 -4.14 -24.63 4.05
C ALA A 120 -3.09 -23.70 4.69
N SER A 121 -3.09 -23.55 6.01
CA SER A 121 -2.24 -22.59 6.73
C SER A 121 -0.74 -22.86 6.55
N LEU A 122 -0.33 -24.12 6.45
CA LEU A 122 1.07 -24.51 6.22
C LEU A 122 1.57 -24.00 4.86
N GLU A 123 0.77 -24.20 3.80
CA GLU A 123 1.13 -23.72 2.47
C GLU A 123 1.06 -22.20 2.38
N ILE A 124 0.06 -21.58 3.03
CA ILE A 124 -0.03 -20.12 3.12
C ILE A 124 1.22 -19.52 3.76
N GLU A 125 1.75 -20.14 4.82
CA GLU A 125 2.98 -19.69 5.47
C GLU A 125 4.19 -19.77 4.53
N ASP A 126 4.38 -20.93 3.90
CA ASP A 126 5.51 -21.15 3.00
C ASP A 126 5.53 -20.12 1.85
N GLN A 127 4.36 -19.83 1.28
CA GLN A 127 4.21 -18.82 0.24
C GLN A 127 4.45 -17.40 0.77
N PHE A 128 3.94 -17.07 1.96
CA PHE A 128 4.22 -15.80 2.62
C PHE A 128 5.72 -15.60 2.81
N MET A 129 6.44 -16.62 3.29
CA MET A 129 7.88 -16.57 3.52
C MET A 129 8.66 -16.41 2.22
N LYS A 130 8.26 -17.12 1.15
CA LYS A 130 8.84 -16.99 -0.19
C LYS A 130 8.66 -15.59 -0.78
N ILE A 131 7.47 -15.02 -0.69
CA ILE A 131 7.18 -13.70 -1.26
C ILE A 131 7.86 -12.60 -0.44
N SER A 132 7.79 -12.68 0.89
CA SER A 132 8.35 -11.66 1.78
C SER A 132 9.87 -11.76 1.94
N CYS A 133 10.50 -12.84 1.49
CA CYS A 133 11.92 -13.13 1.75
C CYS A 133 12.28 -13.00 3.24
N SER A 134 11.33 -13.31 4.14
CA SER A 134 11.48 -13.14 5.58
C SER A 134 12.09 -14.39 6.23
N THR A 135 12.77 -14.21 7.35
CA THR A 135 13.19 -15.29 8.25
C THR A 135 12.28 -15.44 9.47
N ARG A 136 11.30 -14.53 9.62
CA ARG A 136 10.31 -14.53 10.70
C ARG A 136 9.02 -15.22 10.22
N SER A 137 8.79 -16.42 10.74
CA SER A 137 7.54 -17.18 10.60
C SER A 137 6.32 -16.44 11.15
N LEU A 138 5.14 -16.84 10.67
CA LEU A 138 3.86 -16.37 11.19
C LEU A 138 3.56 -17.06 12.51
N THR A 139 3.04 -16.31 13.48
CA THR A 139 2.60 -16.85 14.77
C THR A 139 1.16 -17.36 14.69
N GLU A 140 0.73 -18.16 15.67
CA GLU A 140 -0.67 -18.61 15.76
C GLU A 140 -1.67 -17.44 15.75
N GLN A 141 -1.32 -16.33 16.40
CA GLN A 141 -2.15 -15.12 16.43
C GLN A 141 -2.25 -14.44 15.06
N ASP A 142 -1.20 -14.55 14.24
CA ASP A 142 -1.20 -14.03 12.86
C ASP A 142 -2.13 -14.89 11.99
N PHE A 143 -2.12 -16.22 12.17
CA PHE A 143 -3.08 -17.11 11.53
C PHE A 143 -4.52 -16.87 11.96
N GLU A 144 -4.77 -16.63 13.25
CA GLU A 144 -6.13 -16.27 13.72
C GLU A 144 -6.63 -14.96 13.12
N LEU A 145 -5.73 -14.00 12.85
CA LEU A 145 -6.10 -12.80 12.10
C LEU A 145 -6.41 -13.13 10.63
N LEU A 146 -5.59 -13.94 9.96
CA LEU A 146 -5.83 -14.35 8.58
C LEU A 146 -7.14 -15.14 8.42
N LYS A 147 -7.46 -16.01 9.38
CA LYS A 147 -8.73 -16.75 9.49
C LYS A 147 -9.92 -15.79 9.63
N ARG A 148 -9.77 -14.73 10.44
CA ARG A 148 -10.77 -13.65 10.55
C ARG A 148 -10.95 -12.88 9.24
N ILE A 149 -9.86 -12.54 8.54
CA ILE A 149 -9.89 -11.80 7.27
C ILE A 149 -10.55 -12.64 6.16
N SER A 150 -10.19 -13.92 6.06
CA SER A 150 -10.80 -14.86 5.09
C SER A 150 -12.30 -15.04 5.32
N GLY A 151 -12.76 -14.86 6.56
CA GLY A 151 -14.11 -15.16 7.01
C GLY A 151 -14.40 -16.66 7.10
N CYS A 152 -13.36 -17.49 7.01
CA CYS A 152 -13.49 -18.94 7.13
C CYS A 152 -13.52 -19.37 8.61
N ARG A 153 -14.17 -20.50 8.87
CA ARG A 153 -14.02 -21.21 10.15
C ARG A 153 -12.98 -22.29 9.94
N ASP A 154 -13.32 -23.54 10.23
CA ASP A 154 -12.39 -24.66 10.12
C ASP A 154 -12.20 -25.13 8.68
N TYR A 155 -13.07 -24.70 7.76
CA TYR A 155 -12.99 -24.99 6.33
C TYR A 155 -12.94 -23.70 5.51
N MET A 156 -12.11 -23.71 4.48
CA MET A 156 -11.85 -22.62 3.54
C MET A 156 -12.32 -23.01 2.13
N SER A 157 -13.12 -22.13 1.53
CA SER A 157 -13.43 -22.16 0.09
C SER A 157 -12.47 -21.28 -0.71
N GLN A 158 -12.54 -21.36 -2.05
CA GLN A 158 -11.75 -20.50 -2.93
C GLN A 158 -12.02 -19.02 -2.67
N GLU A 159 -13.28 -18.63 -2.47
CA GLU A 159 -13.65 -17.24 -2.19
C GLU A 159 -13.02 -16.75 -0.87
N ASN A 160 -13.01 -17.59 0.16
CA ASN A 160 -12.35 -17.26 1.43
C ASN A 160 -10.84 -17.09 1.25
N PHE A 161 -10.22 -17.98 0.46
CA PHE A 161 -8.80 -17.88 0.12
C PHE A 161 -8.52 -16.58 -0.64
N GLU A 162 -9.25 -16.28 -1.72
CA GLU A 162 -9.06 -15.07 -2.53
C GLU A 162 -9.19 -13.80 -1.68
N LYS A 163 -10.18 -13.75 -0.78
CA LYS A 163 -10.37 -12.62 0.14
C LYS A 163 -9.17 -12.39 1.06
N MET A 164 -8.62 -13.47 1.62
CA MET A 164 -7.43 -13.42 2.46
C MET A 164 -6.19 -13.07 1.64
N TRP A 165 -6.02 -13.70 0.47
CA TRP A 165 -4.88 -13.50 -0.42
C TRP A 165 -4.79 -12.05 -0.92
N CYS A 166 -5.92 -11.43 -1.25
CA CYS A 166 -5.98 -10.01 -1.61
C CYS A 166 -5.49 -9.08 -0.48
N TRP A 167 -5.46 -9.55 0.77
CA TRP A 167 -4.85 -8.82 1.88
C TRP A 167 -3.39 -9.24 2.11
N LEU A 168 -3.11 -10.54 2.17
CA LEU A 168 -1.81 -11.10 2.52
C LEU A 168 -0.75 -10.83 1.46
N PHE A 169 -1.09 -10.93 0.18
CA PHE A 169 -0.12 -10.80 -0.90
C PHE A 169 0.51 -9.39 -0.96
N PRO A 170 -0.26 -8.28 -0.95
CA PRO A 170 0.33 -6.94 -0.86
C PRO A 170 1.19 -6.75 0.39
N VAL A 171 0.78 -7.31 1.54
CA VAL A 171 1.57 -7.26 2.78
C VAL A 171 2.92 -7.99 2.59
N ALA A 172 2.90 -9.22 2.09
CA ALA A 172 4.11 -9.99 1.82
C ALA A 172 5.01 -9.27 0.81
N PHE A 173 4.42 -8.68 -0.23
CA PHE A 173 5.17 -7.93 -1.24
C PHE A 173 5.82 -6.67 -0.65
N THR A 174 5.14 -5.94 0.24
CA THR A 174 5.76 -4.83 0.98
C THR A 174 6.91 -5.31 1.86
N LEU A 175 6.74 -6.45 2.54
CA LEU A 175 7.79 -7.04 3.38
C LEU A 175 8.99 -7.55 2.57
N SER A 176 8.85 -7.82 1.27
CA SER A 176 9.98 -8.21 0.40
C SER A 176 11.03 -7.09 0.23
N ARG A 177 10.68 -5.85 0.59
CA ARG A 177 11.59 -4.71 0.52
C ARG A 177 12.55 -4.75 1.68
N GLU A 178 13.86 -4.73 1.39
CA GLU A 178 14.92 -4.96 2.38
C GLU A 178 14.80 -4.09 3.65
N TRP A 179 14.49 -2.81 3.49
CA TRP A 179 14.39 -1.86 4.61
C TRP A 179 13.17 -2.13 5.51
N ILE A 180 12.04 -2.58 4.95
CA ILE A 180 10.88 -3.04 5.73
C ILE A 180 11.17 -4.42 6.35
N ASN A 181 11.77 -5.32 5.58
CA ASN A 181 12.08 -6.69 6.00
C ASN A 181 12.98 -6.69 7.25
N LYS A 182 13.99 -5.81 7.27
CA LYS A 182 14.87 -5.58 8.44
C LYS A 182 14.08 -5.22 9.69
N MET A 183 13.04 -4.38 9.58
CA MET A 183 12.18 -4.03 10.72
C MET A 183 11.28 -5.19 11.13
N TRP A 184 10.72 -5.92 10.16
CA TRP A 184 9.86 -7.08 10.41
C TRP A 184 10.58 -8.22 11.12
N ASN A 185 11.81 -8.53 10.70
CA ASN A 185 12.62 -9.60 11.28
C ASN A 185 13.30 -9.21 12.61
N SER A 186 13.28 -7.92 12.97
CA SER A 186 13.88 -7.46 14.22
C SER A 186 13.03 -7.92 15.42
N THR A 187 13.64 -8.68 16.32
CA THR A 187 12.99 -9.20 17.54
C THR A 187 13.33 -8.39 18.79
N SER A 188 14.40 -7.59 18.76
CA SER A 188 14.82 -6.74 19.88
C SER A 188 15.50 -5.45 19.37
N PRO A 189 14.79 -4.30 19.36
CA PRO A 189 13.37 -4.16 19.67
C PRO A 189 12.47 -4.67 18.54
N LYS A 190 11.27 -5.14 18.87
CA LYS A 190 10.26 -5.53 17.87
C LYS A 190 9.66 -4.27 17.25
N TRP A 191 10.13 -3.91 16.05
CA TRP A 191 9.70 -2.68 15.37
C TRP A 191 8.32 -2.79 14.75
N LEU A 192 8.04 -3.93 14.11
CA LEU A 192 6.83 -4.13 13.32
C LEU A 192 6.02 -5.28 13.90
N GLU A 193 4.92 -4.93 14.55
CA GLU A 193 3.94 -5.91 15.04
C GLU A 193 3.22 -6.53 13.86
N GLY A 194 2.81 -5.71 12.88
CA GLY A 194 2.32 -6.12 11.58
C GLY A 194 0.91 -6.65 11.60
N PHE A 195 0.74 -7.91 11.98
CA PHE A 195 -0.50 -8.68 11.89
C PHE A 195 -1.36 -8.45 13.14
N ILE A 196 -1.81 -7.22 13.35
CA ILE A 196 -2.68 -6.83 14.47
C ILE A 196 -3.85 -5.98 13.96
N THR A 197 -4.99 -6.04 14.63
CA THR A 197 -6.12 -5.17 14.30
C THR A 197 -5.90 -3.75 14.81
N LYS A 198 -6.75 -2.82 14.34
CA LYS A 198 -6.78 -1.45 14.88
C LYS A 198 -7.08 -1.48 16.38
N GLU A 199 -8.06 -2.26 16.77
CA GLU A 199 -8.56 -2.37 18.14
C GLU A 199 -7.50 -2.99 19.07
N GLU A 200 -6.78 -4.01 18.62
CA GLU A 200 -5.66 -4.61 19.38
C GLU A 200 -4.54 -3.59 19.64
N ALA A 201 -4.24 -2.73 18.67
CA ALA A 201 -3.27 -1.64 18.82
C ALA A 201 -3.77 -0.56 19.80
N GLU A 202 -5.04 -0.14 19.66
CA GLU A 202 -5.66 0.84 20.53
C GLU A 202 -5.70 0.36 21.99
N VAL A 203 -6.14 -0.87 22.24
CA VAL A 203 -6.16 -1.46 23.60
C VAL A 203 -4.76 -1.50 24.20
N SER A 204 -3.74 -1.86 23.41
CA SER A 204 -2.36 -1.91 23.90
C SER A 204 -1.80 -0.53 24.26
N LEU A 205 -2.16 0.51 23.50
CA LEU A 205 -1.80 1.89 23.80
C LEU A 205 -2.67 2.52 24.89
N GLN A 206 -3.88 2.02 25.14
CA GLN A 206 -4.71 2.42 26.27
C GLN A 206 -4.22 1.80 27.58
N GLY A 207 -3.61 0.61 27.55
CA GLY A 207 -3.00 -0.02 28.72
C GLY A 207 -3.97 -0.31 29.90
N PRO A 208 -3.54 -1.10 30.90
CA PRO A 208 -4.36 -1.40 32.08
C PRO A 208 -4.47 -0.23 33.07
N ARG A 209 -3.60 0.80 32.94
CA ARG A 209 -3.52 1.96 33.84
C ARG A 209 -3.96 3.27 33.18
N GLY A 210 -4.60 3.19 32.01
CA GLY A 210 -4.88 4.35 31.17
C GLY A 210 -3.77 4.58 30.14
N LEU A 211 -4.05 5.51 29.23
CA LEU A 211 -3.30 5.75 27.99
C LEU A 211 -1.79 5.84 28.26
N GLN A 212 -1.01 5.17 27.41
CA GLN A 212 0.45 5.24 27.42
C GLN A 212 0.93 6.69 27.21
N ASP A 213 2.20 6.95 27.52
CA ASP A 213 2.78 8.27 27.34
C ASP A 213 2.71 8.75 25.88
N PRO A 214 2.49 10.05 25.63
CA PRO A 214 2.62 10.64 24.30
C PRO A 214 3.92 10.26 23.60
N GLY A 215 3.80 9.98 22.31
CA GLY A 215 4.90 9.49 21.48
C GLY A 215 5.09 7.97 21.50
N THR A 216 4.29 7.23 22.26
CA THR A 216 4.26 5.76 22.17
C THR A 216 3.53 5.32 20.91
N PHE A 217 4.16 4.47 20.09
CA PHE A 217 3.59 4.07 18.79
C PHE A 217 3.77 2.58 18.44
N ILE A 218 2.90 2.09 17.56
CA ILE A 218 2.88 0.72 17.07
C ILE A 218 2.73 0.74 15.54
N LEU A 219 3.53 -0.08 14.84
CA LEU A 219 3.44 -0.28 13.40
C LEU A 219 2.64 -1.54 13.06
N ARG A 220 1.67 -1.39 12.17
CA ARG A 220 0.78 -2.48 11.72
C ARG A 220 0.35 -2.34 10.27
N PHE A 221 -0.08 -3.46 9.69
CA PHE A 221 -0.78 -3.45 8.40
C PHE A 221 -2.28 -3.23 8.63
N PRO A 222 -2.96 -2.36 7.85
CA PRO A 222 -4.40 -2.16 7.98
C PRO A 222 -5.20 -3.35 7.47
N THR A 223 -5.99 -3.96 8.35
CA THR A 223 -6.90 -5.07 8.01
C THR A 223 -8.07 -4.64 7.11
N SER A 224 -8.38 -3.34 7.05
CA SER A 224 -9.46 -2.76 6.26
C SER A 224 -9.04 -2.37 4.83
N ARG A 225 -7.86 -2.79 4.38
CA ARG A 225 -7.25 -2.39 3.10
C ARG A 225 -6.72 -3.62 2.40
N SER A 226 -7.53 -4.18 1.51
CA SER A 226 -7.14 -5.30 0.64
C SER A 226 -7.05 -4.82 -0.80
N TRP A 227 -6.26 -5.50 -1.61
CA TRP A 227 -6.19 -5.25 -3.04
C TRP A 227 -7.60 -5.28 -3.67
N PRO A 228 -7.94 -4.33 -4.56
CA PRO A 228 -7.07 -3.36 -5.22
C PRO A 228 -7.07 -1.97 -4.56
N HIS A 229 -7.32 -1.87 -3.25
CA HIS A 229 -7.25 -0.59 -2.54
C HIS A 229 -5.83 0.02 -2.70
N PRO A 230 -5.70 1.33 -3.00
CA PRO A 230 -4.39 1.99 -3.17
C PRO A 230 -3.40 1.73 -2.02
N ASP A 231 -3.90 1.82 -0.79
CA ASP A 231 -3.12 1.57 0.44
C ASP A 231 -2.96 0.09 0.85
N ALA A 232 -3.37 -0.88 0.02
CA ALA A 232 -3.21 -2.30 0.37
C ALA A 232 -1.74 -2.66 0.50
N GLY A 233 -1.38 -3.34 1.60
CA GLY A 233 0.03 -3.59 1.96
C GLY A 233 0.77 -2.38 2.53
N GLY A 234 0.10 -1.24 2.74
CA GLY A 234 0.67 -0.05 3.38
C GLY A 234 0.85 -0.23 4.89
N LEU A 235 1.67 0.64 5.51
CA LEU A 235 1.92 0.62 6.94
C LEU A 235 1.20 1.76 7.66
N ILE A 236 0.53 1.43 8.75
CA ILE A 236 -0.06 2.43 9.65
C ILE A 236 0.77 2.51 10.93
N VAL A 237 1.12 3.73 11.30
CA VAL A 237 1.56 4.05 12.66
C VAL A 237 0.33 4.42 13.49
N THR A 238 0.09 3.66 14.55
CA THR A 238 -0.92 3.96 15.58
C THR A 238 -0.19 4.47 16.80
N TYR A 239 -0.50 5.68 17.29
CA TYR A 239 0.29 6.34 18.33
C TYR A 239 -0.56 7.20 19.27
N VAL A 240 0.02 7.50 20.44
CA VAL A 240 -0.53 8.46 21.39
C VAL A 240 -0.02 9.86 21.07
N GLY A 241 -0.93 10.77 20.73
CA GLY A 241 -0.61 12.17 20.45
C GLY A 241 -0.29 12.97 21.71
N SER A 242 0.27 14.17 21.53
CA SER A 242 0.51 15.13 22.62
C SER A 242 -0.78 15.63 23.27
N ASP A 243 -1.90 15.49 22.56
CA ASP A 243 -3.26 15.74 23.01
C ASP A 243 -3.85 14.58 23.84
N TYR A 244 -3.06 13.52 24.09
CA TYR A 244 -3.51 12.29 24.76
C TYR A 244 -4.71 11.63 24.05
N THR A 245 -4.73 11.68 22.72
CA THR A 245 -5.67 10.90 21.91
C THR A 245 -4.93 9.90 21.01
N LEU A 246 -5.66 8.91 20.50
CA LEU A 246 -5.11 7.89 19.62
C LEU A 246 -5.23 8.34 18.17
N HIS A 247 -4.09 8.34 17.48
CA HIS A 247 -3.97 8.71 16.09
C HIS A 247 -3.58 7.51 15.25
N HIS A 248 -4.05 7.48 14.00
CA HIS A 248 -3.66 6.47 13.01
C HIS A 248 -3.24 7.17 11.73
N ARG A 249 -1.97 7.04 11.38
CA ARG A 249 -1.40 7.67 10.20
C ARG A 249 -0.85 6.62 9.25
N LEU A 250 -1.31 6.64 8.01
CA LEU A 250 -0.72 5.85 6.94
C LEU A 250 0.66 6.44 6.61
N LEU A 251 1.69 5.59 6.59
CA LEU A 251 3.02 5.97 6.18
C LEU A 251 3.10 5.99 4.65
N SER A 252 3.58 7.10 4.08
CA SER A 252 3.88 7.15 2.65
C SER A 252 5.15 6.34 2.37
N LEU A 253 4.99 5.22 1.67
CA LEU A 253 6.11 4.38 1.24
C LEU A 253 6.67 4.80 -0.14
N ASP A 254 5.99 5.71 -0.83
CA ASP A 254 6.33 6.18 -2.18
C ASP A 254 7.68 6.89 -2.26
N TYR A 255 8.02 7.71 -1.25
CA TYR A 255 9.35 8.31 -1.14
C TYR A 255 10.47 7.25 -1.11
N PHE A 256 10.18 6.10 -0.50
CA PHE A 256 11.13 4.99 -0.34
C PHE A 256 11.20 4.10 -1.57
N TYR A 257 10.12 3.98 -2.35
CA TYR A 257 10.13 3.27 -3.63
C TYR A 257 11.02 3.99 -4.67
N SER A 258 11.13 5.32 -4.63
CA SER A 258 12.02 6.11 -5.49
C SER A 258 13.44 6.28 -4.94
N CYS A 259 13.64 6.29 -3.62
CA CYS A 259 14.96 6.48 -2.99
C CYS A 259 15.73 5.18 -2.72
N ALA A 260 15.15 3.99 -2.93
CA ALA A 260 15.86 2.72 -2.77
C ALA A 260 17.07 2.57 -3.73
N GLU A 261 17.16 3.42 -4.75
CA GLU A 261 18.32 3.53 -5.65
C GLU A 261 19.41 4.48 -5.11
N GLN A 262 19.16 5.23 -4.04
CA GLN A 262 20.11 6.17 -3.42
C GLN A 262 20.75 5.55 -2.18
N MET A 263 22.07 5.35 -2.24
CA MET A 263 22.90 4.70 -1.21
C MET A 263 22.93 5.42 0.16
N ASP A 264 22.35 6.61 0.28
CA ASP A 264 22.39 7.47 1.50
C ASP A 264 21.03 7.65 2.20
N ALA A 265 20.01 6.85 1.86
CA ALA A 265 18.71 6.94 2.52
C ALA A 265 18.80 6.48 3.99
N LYS A 266 18.36 7.33 4.93
CA LYS A 266 18.30 7.00 6.35
C LYS A 266 17.39 5.79 6.60
N PRO A 267 17.73 4.87 7.52
CA PRO A 267 16.87 3.76 7.89
C PRO A 267 15.48 4.26 8.33
N LEU A 268 14.42 3.54 7.97
CA LEU A 268 13.05 3.90 8.33
C LEU A 268 12.88 4.05 9.85
N GLN A 269 13.59 3.25 10.65
CA GLN A 269 13.62 3.36 12.11
C GLN A 269 14.04 4.76 12.58
N GLU A 270 15.09 5.30 11.99
CA GLU A 270 15.61 6.63 12.33
C GLU A 270 14.65 7.72 11.88
N MET A 271 14.05 7.56 10.69
CA MET A 271 13.05 8.51 10.19
C MET A 271 11.82 8.54 11.08
N LEU A 272 11.34 7.38 11.55
CA LEU A 272 10.22 7.32 12.48
C LEU A 272 10.55 8.01 13.80
N LEU A 273 11.73 7.78 14.37
CA LEU A 273 12.13 8.41 15.64
C LEU A 273 12.49 9.90 15.50
N ALA A 274 12.71 10.39 14.28
CA ALA A 274 12.90 11.82 14.01
C ALA A 274 11.57 12.58 13.99
N GLU A 275 10.43 11.89 13.85
CA GLU A 275 9.11 12.52 13.91
C GLU A 275 8.81 12.97 15.35
N PRO A 276 8.43 14.24 15.57
CA PRO A 276 8.23 14.78 16.91
C PRO A 276 7.13 14.06 17.71
N GLU A 277 6.18 13.44 17.00
CA GLU A 277 5.07 12.70 17.59
C GLU A 277 5.37 11.22 17.87
N LEU A 278 6.56 10.72 17.51
CA LEU A 278 6.93 9.31 17.62
C LEU A 278 8.26 9.17 18.37
N SER A 279 8.21 8.84 19.65
CA SER A 279 9.40 8.80 20.51
C SER A 279 9.78 7.41 21.01
N ARG A 280 8.81 6.50 21.13
CA ARG A 280 9.04 5.17 21.71
C ARG A 280 8.14 4.10 21.13
N LEU A 281 8.69 2.89 20.99
CA LEU A 281 7.93 1.72 20.56
C LEU A 281 7.00 1.24 21.67
N GLY A 282 5.71 1.12 21.34
CA GLY A 282 4.72 0.39 22.12
C GLY A 282 4.89 -1.12 21.98
N ARG A 283 4.29 -1.86 22.90
CA ARG A 283 4.25 -3.34 22.86
C ARG A 283 2.82 -3.81 22.84
N ILE A 284 2.56 -4.85 22.06
CA ILE A 284 1.24 -5.47 22.03
C ILE A 284 1.03 -6.39 23.23
N MET A 285 -0.09 -6.22 23.91
CA MET A 285 -0.55 -7.13 24.96
C MET A 285 -1.54 -8.12 24.37
N ARG A 286 -1.05 -9.24 23.82
CA ARG A 286 -1.90 -10.38 23.51
C ARG A 286 -1.72 -11.44 24.59
N SER A 287 -2.82 -12.00 25.10
CA SER A 287 -2.74 -13.22 25.90
C SER A 287 -2.14 -14.31 25.02
N GLN A 288 -1.09 -14.97 25.53
CA GLN A 288 -0.60 -16.21 24.95
C GLN A 288 -1.68 -17.29 25.05
#